data_AF-A7H0A0-F1
#
_entry.id   AF-A7H0A0-F1
#
_cell.length_a   1.000
_cell.length_b   1.000
_cell.length_c   1.000
_cell.angle_alpha   90.00
_cell.angle_beta   90.00
_cell.angle_gamma   90.00
#
_symmetry.space_group_name_H-M   'P 1'
#
loop_
_entity.id
_entity.type
_entity.pdbx_description
1 polymer ?
#
loop_
_entity_poly.entity_id
_entity_poly.type
_entity_poly.pdbx_seq_one_letter_code
_entity_poly.pdbx_strand_id
1 'polypeptide(L)'
;MFKIFKILLFCAVVFCGCGGEKSTMNYDRNAIPLDITSVDMKYIKSKKMPAILDFGADDCEYCVKMRPTLERLNKALQGKAILHFADIGKRPGLAKNLPVKFIPTQIFINADGSAFEPSEILERSLNLQKIYAKNDPSKHLYTIHEGELKQEDLLDILAQMGVKVSSSEDL
;
A
#
# COMPACT_ATOMS: atom_id res chain seq x y z
N MET A 1 -13.44 -77.46 -39.78
CA MET A 1 -14.78 -77.52 -39.17
C MET A 1 -14.65 -77.23 -37.68
N PHE A 2 -15.61 -76.49 -37.13
CA PHE A 2 -15.84 -76.14 -35.71
C PHE A 2 -15.14 -74.91 -35.11
N LYS A 3 -16.04 -73.95 -34.81
CA LYS A 3 -15.95 -72.69 -34.07
C LYS A 3 -15.62 -72.93 -32.59
N ILE A 4 -15.28 -71.83 -31.88
CA ILE A 4 -15.87 -71.32 -30.61
C ILE A 4 -14.76 -70.51 -29.88
N PHE A 5 -14.79 -69.17 -29.90
CA PHE A 5 -15.45 -68.26 -28.92
C PHE A 5 -14.66 -68.07 -27.59
N LYS A 6 -14.12 -66.86 -27.39
CA LYS A 6 -13.97 -66.10 -26.13
C LYS A 6 -13.09 -64.88 -26.45
N ILE A 7 -13.67 -63.73 -26.80
CA ILE A 7 -14.09 -62.66 -25.86
C ILE A 7 -13.01 -62.41 -24.81
N LEU A 8 -12.23 -61.35 -25.02
CA LEU A 8 -11.62 -60.57 -23.95
C LEU A 8 -11.81 -59.09 -24.28
N LEU A 9 -12.69 -58.53 -23.47
CA LEU A 9 -13.05 -57.14 -23.28
C LEU A 9 -11.77 -56.34 -22.99
N PHE A 10 -11.47 -55.30 -23.76
CA PHE A 10 -10.55 -54.24 -23.30
C PHE A 10 -11.27 -52.90 -23.40
N CYS A 11 -11.52 -52.36 -22.21
CA CYS A 11 -12.23 -51.13 -21.94
C CYS A 11 -11.68 -49.96 -22.75
N ALA A 12 -12.59 -49.21 -23.37
CA ALA A 12 -12.31 -47.86 -23.84
C ALA A 12 -11.85 -47.01 -22.65
N VAL A 13 -10.57 -46.65 -22.63
CA VAL A 13 -10.06 -45.65 -21.70
C VAL A 13 -10.53 -44.29 -22.22
N VAL A 14 -11.68 -43.85 -21.73
CA VAL A 14 -12.14 -42.47 -21.88
C VAL A 14 -11.25 -41.62 -20.98
N PHE A 15 -10.18 -41.06 -21.56
CA PHE A 15 -9.40 -40.02 -20.93
C PHE A 15 -10.24 -38.73 -20.96
N CYS A 16 -11.11 -38.57 -19.96
CA CYS A 16 -11.72 -37.28 -19.64
C CYS A 16 -10.63 -36.40 -19.02
N GLY A 17 -9.79 -35.81 -19.88
CA GLY A 17 -8.86 -34.78 -19.49
C GLY A 17 -9.61 -33.47 -19.26
N CYS A 18 -10.10 -33.25 -18.04
CA CYS A 18 -10.37 -31.89 -17.55
C CYS A 18 -9.01 -31.19 -17.39
N GLY A 19 -8.51 -30.64 -18.49
CA GLY A 19 -7.40 -29.70 -18.47
C GLY A 19 -7.85 -28.40 -17.82
N GLY A 20 -7.64 -28.29 -16.51
CA GLY A 20 -7.77 -27.02 -15.79
C GLY A 20 -6.69 -26.06 -16.29
N GLU A 21 -7.10 -25.00 -16.96
CA GLU A 21 -6.25 -23.84 -17.25
C GLU A 21 -5.75 -23.24 -15.94
N LYS A 22 -4.46 -23.45 -15.64
CA LYS A 22 -3.80 -22.73 -14.58
C LYS A 22 -3.56 -21.30 -15.08
N SER A 23 -4.39 -20.38 -14.62
CA SER A 23 -4.17 -18.94 -14.80
C SER A 23 -2.81 -18.58 -14.19
N THR A 24 -1.86 -18.25 -15.04
CA THR A 24 -0.57 -17.69 -14.61
C THR A 24 -0.81 -16.28 -14.12
N MET A 25 -0.94 -16.08 -12.80
CA MET A 25 -0.85 -14.74 -12.20
C MET A 25 0.53 -14.17 -12.52
N ASN A 26 0.54 -13.17 -13.40
CA ASN A 26 1.74 -12.41 -13.73
C ASN A 26 2.01 -11.44 -12.58
N TYR A 27 2.85 -11.83 -11.63
CA TYR A 27 3.28 -10.95 -10.54
C TYR A 27 4.22 -9.89 -11.12
N ASP A 28 3.72 -8.67 -11.29
CA ASP A 28 4.54 -7.54 -11.73
C ASP A 28 5.63 -7.28 -10.69
N ARG A 29 6.86 -7.67 -11.02
CA ARG A 29 8.04 -7.48 -10.15
C ARG A 29 8.39 -6.02 -9.91
N ASN A 30 7.75 -5.08 -10.63
CA ASN A 30 7.96 -3.65 -10.48
C ASN A 30 6.83 -2.95 -9.73
N ALA A 31 5.75 -3.66 -9.36
CA ALA A 31 4.66 -3.09 -8.60
C ALA A 31 5.15 -2.61 -7.22
N ILE A 32 4.68 -1.44 -6.81
CA ILE A 32 4.98 -0.87 -5.51
C ILE A 32 4.05 -1.53 -4.49
N PRO A 33 4.57 -2.36 -3.57
CA PRO A 33 3.72 -3.12 -2.66
C PRO A 33 3.02 -2.18 -1.67
N LEU A 34 1.79 -2.51 -1.28
CA LEU A 34 1.15 -1.85 -0.15
C LEU A 34 1.83 -2.31 1.14
N ASP A 35 1.71 -3.59 1.49
CA ASP A 35 2.31 -4.13 2.71
C ASP A 35 3.82 -4.25 2.60
N ILE A 36 4.54 -3.64 3.54
CA ILE A 36 6.00 -3.68 3.61
C ILE A 36 6.50 -4.37 4.89
N THR A 37 7.66 -4.99 4.78
CA THR A 37 8.35 -5.65 5.90
C THR A 37 9.62 -4.92 6.33
N SER A 38 9.92 -3.79 5.67
CA SER A 38 11.02 -2.88 5.98
C SER A 38 10.70 -1.49 5.43
N VAL A 39 11.00 -0.44 6.20
CA VAL A 39 10.93 0.95 5.71
C VAL A 39 12.30 1.33 5.13
N ASP A 40 12.39 1.41 3.79
CA ASP A 40 13.59 1.85 3.09
C ASP A 40 13.42 3.28 2.57
N MET A 41 13.88 4.26 3.36
CA MET A 41 13.83 5.68 2.99
C MET A 41 14.69 6.00 1.75
N LYS A 42 15.74 5.22 1.47
CA LYS A 42 16.57 5.42 0.28
C LYS A 42 15.80 4.99 -0.97
N TYR A 43 15.11 3.86 -0.89
CA TYR A 43 14.20 3.40 -1.95
C TYR A 43 13.10 4.43 -2.21
N ILE A 44 12.37 4.87 -1.18
CA ILE A 44 11.27 5.84 -1.30
C ILE A 44 11.76 7.12 -2.02
N LYS A 45 12.88 7.69 -1.56
CA LYS A 45 13.48 8.89 -2.18
C LYS A 45 13.94 8.64 -3.62
N SER A 46 14.47 7.45 -3.92
CA SER A 46 14.94 7.13 -5.27
C SER A 46 13.84 7.10 -6.32
N LYS A 47 12.59 6.87 -5.91
CA LYS A 47 11.45 6.81 -6.81
C LYS A 47 10.99 8.17 -7.31
N LYS A 48 11.35 9.24 -6.61
CA LYS A 48 10.93 10.61 -6.94
C LYS A 48 9.41 10.78 -7.05
N MET A 49 8.68 10.13 -6.14
CA MET A 49 7.22 10.20 -6.06
C MET A 49 6.80 10.58 -4.64
N PRO A 50 5.68 11.29 -4.48
CA PRO A 50 5.04 11.48 -3.18
C PRO A 50 4.78 10.13 -2.50
N ALA A 51 5.02 10.05 -1.20
CA ALA A 51 4.82 8.84 -0.42
C ALA A 51 4.00 9.09 0.85
N ILE A 52 3.08 8.16 1.11
CA ILE A 52 2.37 8.01 2.38
C ILE A 52 2.83 6.68 2.99
N LEU A 53 3.39 6.76 4.19
CA LEU A 53 3.73 5.60 5.00
C LEU A 53 2.71 5.51 6.13
N ASP A 54 1.79 4.56 6.06
CA ASP A 54 0.80 4.26 7.09
C ASP A 54 1.33 3.19 8.04
N PHE A 55 1.44 3.52 9.32
CA PHE A 55 1.86 2.61 10.37
C PHE A 55 0.62 2.18 11.15
N GLY A 56 0.33 0.88 11.12
CA GLY A 56 -0.88 0.32 11.72
C GLY A 56 -0.69 -1.11 12.21
N ALA A 57 -1.79 -1.82 12.40
CA ALA A 57 -1.81 -3.24 12.73
C ALA A 57 -3.10 -3.90 12.22
N ASP A 58 -3.08 -5.20 11.97
CA ASP A 58 -4.26 -5.96 11.51
C ASP A 58 -5.34 -6.14 12.59
N ASP A 59 -5.00 -5.98 13.85
CA ASP A 59 -5.90 -6.09 15.01
C ASP A 59 -6.38 -4.72 15.54
N CYS A 60 -6.14 -3.65 14.78
CA CYS A 60 -6.57 -2.29 15.05
C CYS A 60 -7.80 -1.93 14.23
N GLU A 61 -8.95 -1.69 14.87
CA GLU A 61 -10.23 -1.42 14.19
C GLU A 61 -10.13 -0.27 13.17
N TYR A 62 -9.51 0.83 13.55
CA TYR A 62 -9.32 2.00 12.67
C TYR A 62 -8.41 1.69 11.48
N CYS A 63 -7.35 0.91 11.69
CA CYS A 63 -6.43 0.50 10.65
C CYS A 63 -7.12 -0.44 9.64
N VAL A 64 -7.99 -1.33 10.13
CA VAL A 64 -8.81 -2.21 9.28
C VAL A 64 -9.80 -1.40 8.44
N LYS A 65 -10.41 -0.34 8.99
CA LYS A 65 -11.31 0.55 8.24
C LYS A 65 -10.61 1.26 7.07
N MET A 66 -9.35 1.67 7.25
CA MET A 66 -8.57 2.34 6.20
C MET A 66 -8.08 1.39 5.10
N ARG A 67 -7.90 0.09 5.41
CA ARG A 67 -7.29 -0.90 4.51
C ARG A 67 -7.87 -0.89 3.09
N PRO A 68 -9.20 -0.97 2.88
CA PRO A 68 -9.75 -1.06 1.53
C PRO A 68 -9.47 0.19 0.69
N THR A 69 -9.39 1.35 1.35
CA THR A 69 -9.01 2.61 0.71
C THR A 69 -7.53 2.62 0.33
N LEU A 70 -6.65 2.19 1.23
CA LEU A 70 -5.22 2.07 0.93
C LEU A 70 -4.94 1.09 -0.22
N GLU A 71 -5.62 -0.05 -0.27
CA GLU A 71 -5.52 -1.03 -1.35
C GLU A 71 -5.94 -0.46 -2.70
N ARG A 72 -7.11 0.20 -2.75
CA ARG A 72 -7.64 0.85 -3.95
C ARG A 72 -6.69 1.92 -4.46
N LEU A 73 -6.27 2.83 -3.58
CA LEU A 73 -5.37 3.93 -3.94
C LEU A 73 -3.97 3.43 -4.33
N ASN A 74 -3.41 2.44 -3.62
CA ASN A 74 -2.12 1.86 -4.00
C ASN A 74 -2.19 1.26 -5.43
N LYS A 75 -3.26 0.55 -5.76
CA LYS A 75 -3.44 -0.02 -7.10
C LYS A 75 -3.58 1.06 -8.16
N ALA A 76 -4.39 2.08 -7.90
CA ALA A 76 -4.71 3.10 -8.89
C ALA A 76 -3.60 4.16 -9.09
N LEU A 77 -2.73 4.32 -8.09
CA LEU A 77 -1.63 5.29 -8.10
C LEU A 77 -0.26 4.67 -8.36
N GLN A 78 -0.20 3.43 -8.85
CA GLN A 78 1.05 2.83 -9.31
C GLN A 78 1.78 3.75 -10.29
N GLY A 79 3.07 4.01 -10.02
CA GLY A 79 3.90 4.93 -10.80
C GLY A 79 3.58 6.41 -10.64
N LYS A 80 2.65 6.79 -9.75
CA LYS A 80 2.29 8.19 -9.44
C LYS A 80 2.57 8.56 -7.99
N ALA A 81 2.28 7.65 -7.05
CA ALA A 81 2.52 7.81 -5.63
C ALA A 81 2.90 6.48 -4.98
N ILE A 82 3.53 6.55 -3.81
CA ILE A 82 3.83 5.39 -2.96
C ILE A 82 2.85 5.39 -1.80
N LEU A 83 2.11 4.30 -1.65
CA LEU A 83 1.32 4.04 -0.46
C LEU A 83 1.83 2.75 0.15
N HIS A 84 2.45 2.86 1.32
CA HIS A 84 2.95 1.72 2.08
C HIS A 84 2.19 1.58 3.39
N PHE A 85 1.85 0.35 3.74
CA PHE A 85 1.34 -0.05 5.04
C PHE A 85 2.41 -0.85 5.79
N ALA A 86 2.74 -0.41 6.99
CA ALA A 86 3.69 -1.04 7.89
C ALA A 86 2.95 -1.56 9.13
N ASP A 87 2.74 -2.89 9.18
CA ASP A 87 2.15 -3.56 10.34
C ASP A 87 3.17 -3.62 11.50
N ILE A 88 3.07 -2.65 12.41
CA ILE A 88 3.94 -2.56 13.58
C ILE A 88 3.50 -3.47 14.72
N GLY A 89 2.26 -3.97 14.70
CA GLY A 89 1.79 -5.01 15.63
C GLY A 89 2.56 -6.31 15.45
N LYS A 90 2.83 -6.68 14.19
CA LYS A 90 3.68 -7.84 13.85
C LYS A 90 5.17 -7.52 13.86
N ARG A 91 5.56 -6.29 13.50
CA ARG A 91 6.97 -5.88 13.36
C ARG A 91 7.22 -4.51 14.01
N PRO A 92 7.35 -4.45 15.35
CA PRO A 92 7.53 -3.17 16.06
C PRO A 92 8.74 -2.36 15.60
N GLY A 93 9.78 -3.04 15.09
CA GLY A 93 10.99 -2.39 14.57
C GLY A 93 10.79 -1.51 13.34
N LEU A 94 9.66 -1.60 12.62
CA LEU A 94 9.38 -0.79 11.43
C LEU A 94 9.25 0.70 11.75
N ALA A 95 8.75 1.03 12.94
CA ALA A 95 8.60 2.41 13.41
C ALA A 95 9.87 2.96 14.10
N LYS A 96 10.94 2.18 14.19
CA LYS A 96 12.15 2.59 14.91
C LYS A 96 12.76 3.85 14.28
N ASN A 97 13.03 4.85 15.12
CA ASN A 97 13.56 6.17 14.72
C ASN A 97 12.58 7.04 13.90
N LEU A 98 11.31 6.65 13.81
CA LEU A 98 10.24 7.44 13.24
C LEU A 98 9.34 7.99 14.36
N PRO A 99 8.64 9.11 14.14
CA PRO A 99 7.82 9.75 15.16
C PRO A 99 6.45 9.07 15.35
N VAL A 100 6.39 7.74 15.33
CA VAL A 100 5.14 6.97 15.48
C VAL A 100 4.93 6.66 16.95
N LYS A 101 3.87 7.19 17.55
CA LYS A 101 3.50 6.97 18.96
C LYS A 101 2.18 6.22 19.12
N PHE A 102 1.23 6.46 18.22
CA PHE A 102 -0.07 5.83 18.18
C PHE A 102 -0.32 5.19 16.81
N ILE A 103 -1.32 4.32 16.71
CA ILE A 103 -1.75 3.77 15.41
C ILE A 103 -3.24 4.07 15.18
N PRO A 104 -3.65 4.31 13.93
CA PRO A 104 -2.77 4.46 12.75
C PRO A 104 -2.02 5.82 12.77
N THR A 105 -0.78 5.84 12.27
CA THR A 105 -0.01 7.07 12.02
C THR A 105 0.44 7.11 10.58
N GLN A 106 0.24 8.25 9.90
CA GLN A 106 0.71 8.45 8.54
C GLN A 106 1.88 9.42 8.52
N ILE A 107 2.92 9.11 7.73
CA ILE A 107 4.03 10.02 7.44
C ILE A 107 3.99 10.41 5.97
N PHE A 108 4.05 11.71 5.69
CA PHE A 108 3.92 12.27 4.35
C PHE A 108 5.26 12.81 3.84
N ILE A 109 5.70 12.30 2.69
CA ILE A 109 7.02 12.59 2.11
C ILE A 109 6.85 13.08 0.67
N ASN A 110 7.33 14.28 0.36
CA ASN A 110 7.28 14.84 -0.99
C ASN A 110 8.13 14.03 -1.98
N ALA A 111 7.90 14.26 -3.28
CA ALA A 111 8.65 13.60 -4.35
C ALA A 111 10.17 13.83 -4.29
N ASP A 112 10.63 14.95 -3.75
CA ASP A 112 12.06 15.25 -3.55
C ASP A 112 12.65 14.60 -2.28
N GLY A 113 11.83 13.93 -1.49
CA GLY A 113 12.21 13.28 -0.23
C GLY A 113 12.19 14.19 1.00
N SER A 114 11.71 15.44 0.87
CA SER A 114 11.44 16.34 2.00
C SER A 114 10.14 15.97 2.73
N ALA A 115 9.98 16.46 3.95
CA ALA A 115 8.70 16.38 4.65
C ALA A 115 7.64 17.21 3.92
N PHE A 116 6.41 16.70 3.83
CA PHE A 116 5.30 17.44 3.24
C PHE A 116 5.02 18.74 3.99
N GLU A 117 4.83 19.85 3.28
CA GLU A 117 4.43 21.13 3.87
C GLU A 117 2.98 21.42 3.46
N PRO A 118 1.99 21.14 4.32
CA PRO A 118 0.59 21.38 4.01
C PRO A 118 0.26 22.87 3.95
N SER A 119 -0.79 23.22 3.19
CA SER A 119 -1.46 24.52 3.36
C SER A 119 -2.05 24.67 4.77
N GLU A 120 -2.15 25.91 5.27
CA GLU A 120 -2.71 26.19 6.60
C GLU A 120 -4.14 25.67 6.80
N ILE A 121 -4.92 25.55 5.72
CA ILE A 121 -6.29 25.04 5.78
C ILE A 121 -6.24 23.52 6.01
N LEU A 122 -5.47 22.79 5.21
CA LEU A 122 -5.36 21.33 5.31
C LEU A 122 -4.70 20.91 6.63
N GLU A 123 -3.66 21.63 7.04
CA GLU A 123 -2.97 21.41 8.33
C GLU A 123 -3.97 21.46 9.50
N ARG A 124 -4.83 22.49 9.52
CA ARG A 124 -5.84 22.65 10.57
C ARG A 124 -7.01 21.70 10.45
N SER A 125 -7.51 21.44 9.24
CA SER A 125 -8.69 20.59 9.05
C SER A 125 -8.44 19.13 9.40
N LEU A 126 -7.22 18.65 9.11
CA LEU A 126 -6.82 17.27 9.38
C LEU A 126 -5.92 17.14 10.60
N ASN A 127 -5.63 18.22 11.33
CA ASN A 127 -4.72 18.19 12.48
C ASN A 127 -3.34 17.57 12.13
N LEU A 128 -2.76 17.98 11.00
CA LEU A 128 -1.44 17.53 10.58
C LEU A 128 -0.38 18.12 11.51
N GLN A 129 0.59 17.29 11.92
CA GLN A 129 1.62 17.68 12.87
C GLN A 129 2.97 17.75 12.16
N LYS A 130 3.59 18.93 12.16
CA LYS A 130 4.95 19.13 11.66
C LYS A 130 5.96 18.88 12.78
N ILE A 131 6.96 18.06 12.49
CA ILE A 131 7.97 17.61 13.45
C ILE A 131 9.34 18.15 13.03
N TYR A 132 9.90 19.01 13.86
CA TYR A 132 11.18 19.67 13.62
C TYR A 132 12.31 19.04 14.44
N ALA A 133 13.55 19.22 13.98
CA ALA A 133 14.70 18.78 14.74
C ALA A 133 14.84 19.58 16.06
N LYS A 134 15.04 18.87 17.17
CA LYS A 134 15.15 19.48 18.51
C LYS A 134 16.20 20.60 18.60
N ASN A 135 17.30 20.44 17.90
CA ASN A 135 18.44 21.36 17.96
C ASN A 135 18.48 22.34 16.76
N ASP A 136 17.52 22.23 15.83
CA ASP A 136 17.44 23.08 14.65
C ASP A 136 15.97 23.17 14.18
N PRO A 137 15.21 24.16 14.69
CA PRO A 137 13.81 24.35 14.32
C PRO A 137 13.59 24.70 12.85
N SER A 138 14.64 25.11 12.11
CA SER A 138 14.53 25.34 10.66
C SER A 138 14.46 24.02 9.88
N LYS A 139 14.84 22.91 10.51
CA LYS A 139 14.88 21.59 9.89
C LYS A 139 13.59 20.82 10.17
N HIS A 140 12.65 20.92 9.24
CA HIS A 140 11.46 20.08 9.20
C HIS A 140 11.82 18.64 8.84
N LEU A 141 11.54 17.70 9.74
CA LEU A 141 11.89 16.28 9.57
C LEU A 141 10.74 15.46 8.99
N TYR A 142 9.51 15.66 9.50
CA TYR A 142 8.34 14.89 9.11
C TYR A 142 7.06 15.71 9.30
N THR A 143 6.11 15.53 8.39
CA THR A 143 4.70 15.81 8.66
C THR A 143 3.98 14.51 8.88
N ILE A 144 3.20 14.45 9.95
CA ILE A 144 2.45 13.26 10.33
C ILE A 144 0.98 13.56 10.58
N HIS A 145 0.18 12.50 10.54
CA HIS A 145 -1.18 12.49 11.06
C HIS A 145 -1.33 11.28 11.98
N GLU A 146 -2.17 11.41 13.02
CA GLU A 146 -2.51 10.32 13.93
C GLU A 146 -4.03 10.13 13.90
N GLY A 147 -4.48 8.94 13.51
CA GLY A 147 -5.89 8.60 13.39
C GLY A 147 -6.33 8.22 11.98
N GLU A 148 -7.63 8.00 11.85
CA GLU A 148 -8.26 7.58 10.59
C GLU A 148 -8.28 8.72 9.57
N LEU A 149 -7.92 8.41 8.32
CA LEU A 149 -8.11 9.30 7.17
C LEU A 149 -9.04 8.65 6.16
N LYS A 150 -9.98 9.44 5.63
CA LYS A 150 -10.86 9.00 4.55
C LYS A 150 -10.13 9.07 3.20
N GLN A 151 -10.78 8.52 2.18
CA GLN A 151 -10.24 8.61 0.82
C GLN A 151 -10.02 10.06 0.39
N GLU A 152 -11.00 10.92 0.65
CA GLU A 152 -10.95 12.33 0.23
C GLU A 152 -9.76 13.04 0.88
N ASP A 153 -9.52 12.80 2.17
CA ASP A 153 -8.40 13.38 2.90
C ASP A 153 -7.05 12.93 2.30
N LEU A 154 -6.90 11.64 2.00
CA LEU A 154 -5.69 11.09 1.37
C LEU A 154 -5.47 11.68 -0.03
N LEU A 155 -6.55 11.87 -0.81
CA LEU A 155 -6.48 12.46 -2.14
C LEU A 155 -6.12 13.94 -2.09
N ASP A 156 -6.68 14.70 -1.14
CA ASP A 156 -6.36 16.12 -0.94
C ASP A 156 -4.90 16.32 -0.55
N ILE A 157 -4.38 15.47 0.34
CA ILE A 157 -2.96 15.45 0.70
C ILE A 157 -2.10 15.16 -0.53
N LEU A 158 -2.39 14.09 -1.26
CA LEU A 158 -1.64 13.70 -2.46
C LEU A 158 -1.69 14.79 -3.54
N ALA A 159 -2.81 15.47 -3.70
CA ALA A 159 -2.96 16.58 -4.63
C ALA A 159 -2.04 17.76 -4.25
N GLN A 160 -1.97 18.13 -2.97
CA GLN A 160 -1.03 19.17 -2.50
C GLN A 160 0.44 18.72 -2.64
N MET A 161 0.71 17.42 -2.59
CA MET A 161 2.03 16.84 -2.90
C MET A 161 2.33 16.74 -4.40
N GLY A 162 1.41 17.19 -5.27
CA GLY A 162 1.60 17.27 -6.72
C GLY A 162 1.11 16.05 -7.53
N VAL A 163 0.39 15.11 -6.90
CA VAL A 163 -0.24 14.00 -7.62
C VAL A 163 -1.46 14.50 -8.38
N LYS A 164 -1.53 14.19 -9.68
CA LYS A 164 -2.72 14.45 -10.50
C LYS A 164 -3.77 13.40 -10.19
N VAL A 165 -4.75 13.76 -9.35
CA VAL A 165 -5.91 12.95 -9.05
C VAL A 165 -7.00 13.28 -10.07
N SER A 166 -7.30 12.38 -11.00
CA SER A 166 -8.42 12.51 -11.93
C SER A 166 -9.68 12.07 -11.20
N SER A 167 -10.27 12.96 -10.38
CA SER A 167 -11.51 12.76 -9.63
C SER A 167 -11.58 11.53 -8.69
N SER A 168 -12.47 11.56 -7.69
CA SER A 168 -12.74 10.40 -6.82
C SER A 168 -13.58 9.32 -7.51
N GLU A 169 -14.16 9.62 -8.66
CA GLU A 169 -15.06 8.75 -9.43
C GLU A 169 -14.31 7.80 -10.37
N ASP A 170 -13.03 8.08 -10.66
CA ASP A 170 -12.18 7.24 -11.53
C ASP A 170 -11.27 6.25 -10.75
N LEU A 171 -11.38 6.20 -9.41
CA LEU A 171 -10.51 5.42 -8.51
C LEU A 171 -11.27 4.36 -7.70
#